data_AF-A0AAP4BYR8-F1
#
_entry.id   AF-A0AAP4BYR8-F1
#
_cell.length_a   1.000
_cell.length_b   1.000
_cell.length_c   1.000
_cell.angle_alpha   90.00
_cell.angle_beta   90.00
_cell.angle_gamma   90.00
#
_symmetry.space_group_name_H-M   'P 1'
#
loop_
_entity.id
_entity.type
_entity.pdbx_description
1 polymer ?
#
loop_
_entity_poly.entity_id
_entity_poly.type
_entity_poly.pdbx_seq_one_letter_code
_entity_poly.pdbx_strand_id
1 'polypeptide(L)'
;MPRRNPSLAVTAVIAASGMVVASCSSVQQNFESRPFEKTTAAVPTSVNQARSENLNRFVDDAYPNKVQIIAEDYGLDTVREFFAQSRTLIVVENRAGAIARGASIAIAQYAPVVIYDRSVHRDINELIADLNVERVLTVGRVGIADAKGAVEVFNDPGTDQALADFTAHEFEQIEVKDPANLVHALSQLTPGGSQEVVATWDPLETREHDKLPAVYAQSRRDKEMAPVMVATNESPAISVANATAFGAKVRVMPNPDPTQNFESLSMVAGLADGPLVAFGRQFGTEREFAHQIRVAELSAQRAEDTAKSEKKNSKAKSL
;
A
#
# COMPACT_ATOMS: atom_id res chain seq x y z
N MET A 1 -46.59 -55.84 48.78
CA MET A 1 -46.49 -56.66 47.56
C MET A 1 -47.90 -56.95 47.06
N PRO A 2 -48.23 -56.52 45.84
CA PRO A 2 -48.39 -57.49 44.75
C PRO A 2 -47.73 -57.05 43.44
N ARG A 3 -47.32 -58.04 42.64
CA ARG A 3 -46.89 -57.92 41.24
C ARG A 3 -48.10 -57.94 40.32
N ARG A 4 -48.07 -57.16 39.22
CA ARG A 4 -48.62 -57.53 37.90
C ARG A 4 -48.19 -56.52 36.81
N ASN A 5 -47.46 -57.04 35.83
CA ASN A 5 -47.34 -56.55 34.44
C ASN A 5 -48.73 -56.63 33.73
N PRO A 6 -48.91 -56.33 32.41
CA PRO A 6 -48.16 -55.51 31.43
C PRO A 6 -49.09 -54.57 30.60
N SER A 7 -48.51 -53.93 29.58
CA SER A 7 -49.04 -53.71 28.21
C SER A 7 -49.72 -52.38 27.81
N LEU A 8 -49.39 -52.01 26.56
CA LEU A 8 -49.95 -51.00 25.65
C LEU A 8 -49.60 -49.53 25.93
N ALA A 9 -49.37 -48.65 24.96
CA ALA A 9 -49.08 -48.65 23.52
C ALA A 9 -49.00 -47.16 23.10
N VAL A 10 -48.52 -46.89 21.88
CA VAL A 10 -48.78 -45.69 21.06
C VAL A 10 -47.91 -44.43 21.28
N THR A 11 -46.98 -44.25 20.34
CA THR A 11 -46.75 -43.09 19.46
C THR A 11 -46.93 -41.65 20.00
N ALA A 12 -45.85 -40.86 19.99
CA ALA A 12 -45.85 -39.47 19.51
C ALA A 12 -44.42 -38.94 19.29
N VAL A 13 -44.19 -38.43 18.08
CA VAL A 13 -43.02 -37.68 17.61
C VAL A 13 -43.06 -36.27 18.17
N ILE A 14 -41.97 -35.78 18.77
CA ILE A 14 -41.58 -34.36 18.72
C ILE A 14 -40.05 -34.28 18.56
N ALA A 15 -39.65 -33.67 17.45
CA ALA A 15 -38.28 -33.36 17.09
C ALA A 15 -37.68 -32.34 18.08
N ALA A 16 -36.56 -32.70 18.71
CA ALA A 16 -35.75 -31.75 19.45
C ALA A 16 -34.81 -31.02 18.48
N SER A 17 -35.23 -29.82 18.06
CA SER A 17 -34.35 -28.81 17.48
C SER A 17 -33.38 -28.34 18.58
N GLY A 18 -32.20 -28.95 18.61
CA GLY A 18 -31.07 -28.44 19.38
C GLY A 18 -30.49 -27.21 18.70
N MET A 19 -30.69 -26.04 19.32
CA MET A 19 -30.02 -24.78 18.99
C MET A 19 -28.51 -25.01 18.85
N VAL A 20 -27.99 -24.82 17.63
CA VAL A 20 -26.58 -24.55 17.42
C VAL A 20 -26.34 -23.12 17.88
N VAL A 21 -25.58 -23.00 18.96
CA VAL A 21 -25.12 -21.71 19.49
C VAL A 21 -24.31 -21.02 18.40
N ALA A 22 -24.70 -19.79 18.07
CA ALA A 22 -24.02 -18.94 17.12
C ALA A 22 -22.56 -18.74 17.55
N SER A 23 -21.64 -19.36 16.81
CA SER A 23 -20.22 -19.03 16.89
C SER A 23 -20.02 -17.69 16.18
N CYS A 24 -19.79 -16.63 16.94
CA CYS A 24 -19.14 -15.44 16.40
C CYS A 24 -17.69 -15.82 16.10
N SER A 25 -17.43 -16.32 14.90
CA SER A 25 -16.07 -16.47 14.41
C SER A 25 -15.54 -15.08 14.06
N SER A 26 -14.77 -14.48 14.96
CA SER A 26 -13.75 -13.51 14.59
C SER A 26 -12.82 -14.21 13.60
N VAL A 27 -12.88 -13.79 12.34
CA VAL A 27 -11.93 -14.23 11.33
C VAL A 27 -10.61 -13.54 11.63
N GLN A 28 -9.84 -14.10 12.57
CA GLN A 28 -8.42 -13.79 12.68
C GLN A 28 -7.74 -14.36 11.43
N GLN A 29 -7.48 -13.52 10.43
CA GLN A 29 -6.57 -13.87 9.35
C GLN A 29 -5.16 -13.91 9.92
N ASN A 30 -4.79 -15.04 10.52
CA ASN A 30 -3.40 -15.36 10.81
C ASN A 30 -2.67 -15.47 9.46
N PHE A 31 -1.94 -14.42 9.07
CA PHE A 31 -0.93 -14.47 7.99
C PHE A 31 0.30 -15.23 8.51
N GLU A 32 0.14 -16.53 8.78
CA GLU A 32 1.27 -17.46 8.75
C GLU A 32 1.62 -17.68 7.28
N SER A 33 2.63 -16.95 6.80
CA SER A 33 3.47 -17.28 5.63
C SER A 33 2.73 -17.93 4.47
N ARG A 34 1.58 -17.36 4.07
CA ARG A 34 1.13 -17.49 2.69
C ARG A 34 2.04 -16.54 1.89
N PRO A 35 2.66 -16.99 0.78
CA PRO A 35 3.23 -16.05 -0.17
C PRO A 35 2.15 -15.02 -0.46
N PHE A 36 2.46 -13.74 -0.27
CA PHE A 36 1.56 -12.66 -0.66
C PHE A 36 1.05 -12.99 -2.06
N GLU A 37 -0.27 -13.22 -2.16
CA GLU A 37 -0.87 -13.66 -3.39
C GLU A 37 -0.60 -12.54 -4.40
N LYS A 38 0.26 -12.83 -5.39
CA LYS A 38 0.54 -11.92 -6.50
C LYS A 38 -0.79 -11.34 -6.91
N THR A 39 -0.93 -10.02 -6.84
CA THR A 39 -2.10 -9.29 -7.34
C THR A 39 -2.58 -9.98 -8.60
N THR A 40 -3.81 -10.50 -8.58
CA THR A 40 -4.43 -11.36 -9.61
C THR A 40 -4.69 -10.65 -10.95
N ALA A 41 -4.01 -9.54 -11.22
CA ALA A 41 -3.82 -9.10 -12.59
C ALA A 41 -2.94 -10.14 -13.27
N ALA A 42 -3.49 -10.85 -14.25
CA ALA A 42 -2.71 -11.77 -15.05
C ALA A 42 -1.48 -11.04 -15.59
N VAL A 43 -0.28 -11.52 -15.23
CA VAL A 43 0.95 -10.97 -15.78
C VAL A 43 0.83 -11.01 -17.30
N PRO A 44 1.06 -9.89 -18.01
CA PRO A 44 0.95 -9.85 -19.46
C PRO A 44 1.74 -11.00 -20.09
N THR A 45 1.20 -11.64 -21.11
CA THR A 45 1.86 -12.83 -21.69
C THR A 45 2.98 -12.48 -22.68
N SER A 46 3.13 -11.20 -23.02
CA SER A 46 4.17 -10.66 -23.92
C SER A 46 4.52 -9.22 -23.58
N VAL A 47 5.67 -8.74 -24.05
CA VAL A 47 6.11 -7.35 -23.85
C VAL A 47 5.18 -6.37 -24.56
N ASN A 48 4.69 -6.72 -25.75
CA ASN A 48 3.80 -5.86 -26.52
C ASN A 48 2.45 -5.65 -25.81
N GLN A 49 1.92 -6.69 -25.17
CA GLN A 49 0.72 -6.57 -24.33
C GLN A 49 0.99 -5.64 -23.14
N ALA A 50 2.07 -5.88 -22.38
CA ALA A 50 2.45 -5.06 -21.24
C ALA A 50 2.63 -3.59 -21.62
N ARG A 51 3.32 -3.32 -22.73
CA ARG A 51 3.49 -1.98 -23.30
C ARG A 51 2.14 -1.32 -23.58
N SER A 52 1.23 -2.04 -24.25
CA SER A 52 -0.11 -1.50 -24.55
C SER A 52 -0.88 -1.15 -23.29
N GLU A 53 -0.82 -1.98 -22.25
CA GLU A 53 -1.51 -1.74 -20.97
C GLU A 53 -0.91 -0.55 -20.21
N ASN A 54 0.40 -0.35 -20.30
CA ASN A 54 1.09 0.76 -19.66
C ASN A 54 0.82 2.10 -20.34
N LEU A 55 0.80 2.11 -21.68
CA LEU A 55 0.57 3.31 -22.47
C LEU A 55 -0.92 3.70 -22.58
N ASN A 56 -1.84 2.74 -22.40
CA ASN A 56 -3.28 2.99 -22.45
C ASN A 56 -3.82 3.52 -21.12
N ARG A 57 -3.30 4.67 -20.69
CA ARG A 57 -3.71 5.37 -19.47
C ARG A 57 -3.84 6.86 -19.76
N PHE A 58 -4.88 7.47 -19.21
CA PHE A 58 -4.96 8.92 -19.11
C PHE A 58 -4.15 9.33 -17.87
N VAL A 59 -3.14 10.18 -18.06
CA VAL A 59 -2.29 10.69 -16.98
C VAL A 59 -2.47 12.19 -16.93
N ASP A 60 -2.54 12.75 -15.72
CA ASP A 60 -2.65 14.19 -15.50
C ASP A 60 -1.45 14.92 -16.12
N ASP A 61 -1.70 16.03 -16.81
CA ASP A 61 -0.67 16.88 -17.43
C ASP A 61 0.30 17.48 -16.39
N ALA A 62 -0.09 17.49 -15.10
CA ALA A 62 0.80 17.83 -14.00
C ALA A 62 2.00 16.89 -13.88
N TYR A 63 1.86 15.62 -14.31
CA TYR A 63 2.98 14.68 -14.31
C TYR A 63 3.79 14.81 -15.61
N PRO A 64 5.10 15.05 -15.51
CA PRO A 64 5.93 15.19 -16.68
C PRO A 64 5.98 13.85 -17.44
N ASN A 65 5.94 13.93 -18.77
CA ASN A 65 6.04 12.78 -19.67
C ASN A 65 7.49 12.26 -19.74
N LYS A 66 8.04 11.85 -18.59
CA LYS A 66 9.38 11.30 -18.41
C LYS A 66 9.42 10.39 -17.19
N VAL A 67 10.49 9.60 -17.11
CA VAL A 67 10.86 8.86 -15.91
C VAL A 67 11.29 9.84 -14.81
N GLN A 68 10.73 9.66 -13.61
CA GLN A 68 11.09 10.35 -12.38
C GLN A 68 11.53 9.33 -11.33
N ILE A 69 12.61 9.63 -10.61
CA ILE A 69 13.06 8.83 -9.46
C ILE A 69 12.96 9.69 -8.20
N ILE A 70 12.14 9.26 -7.24
CA ILE A 70 12.03 9.92 -5.94
C ILE A 70 12.81 9.07 -4.93
N ALA A 71 14.02 9.53 -4.59
CA ALA A 71 15.03 8.76 -3.86
C ALA A 71 15.12 9.10 -2.35
N GLU A 72 14.18 9.91 -1.88
CA GLU A 72 14.10 10.51 -0.55
C GLU A 72 13.46 9.54 0.46
N ASP A 73 13.94 9.55 1.72
CA ASP A 73 13.62 8.53 2.73
C ASP A 73 12.53 8.96 3.74
N TYR A 74 12.30 10.27 3.91
CA TYR A 74 11.41 10.87 4.90
C TYR A 74 9.99 11.17 4.38
N GLY A 75 9.75 11.03 3.08
CA GLY A 75 8.46 11.25 2.42
C GLY A 75 8.17 12.69 2.02
N LEU A 76 9.08 13.64 2.26
CA LEU A 76 8.88 15.07 1.96
C LEU A 76 8.65 15.31 0.47
N ASP A 77 9.48 14.71 -0.37
CA ASP A 77 9.40 14.89 -1.83
C ASP A 77 8.13 14.24 -2.38
N THR A 78 7.74 13.07 -1.88
CA THR A 78 6.47 12.44 -2.28
C THR A 78 5.26 13.24 -1.84
N VAL A 79 5.32 13.91 -0.68
CA VAL A 79 4.20 14.76 -0.26
C VAL A 79 4.08 15.97 -1.19
N ARG A 80 5.20 16.63 -1.52
CA ARG A 80 5.21 17.78 -2.45
C ARG A 80 4.74 17.39 -3.86
N GLU A 81 5.10 16.19 -4.32
CA GLU A 81 4.67 15.68 -5.63
C GLU A 81 3.15 15.42 -5.67
N PHE A 82 2.59 14.83 -4.61
CA PHE A 82 1.23 14.31 -4.64
C PHE A 82 0.19 15.24 -4.01
N PHE A 83 0.56 16.13 -3.10
CA PHE A 83 -0.38 16.95 -2.34
C PHE A 83 -0.08 18.42 -2.56
N ALA A 84 -0.98 19.13 -3.26
CA ALA A 84 -0.87 20.59 -3.38
C ALA A 84 -1.39 21.31 -2.13
N GLN A 85 -2.27 20.67 -1.37
CA GLN A 85 -2.81 21.14 -0.11
C GLN A 85 -3.25 19.93 0.71
N SER A 86 -3.24 20.06 2.04
CA SER A 86 -3.86 19.11 2.94
C SER A 86 -4.15 19.77 4.28
N ARG A 87 -5.34 19.54 4.82
CA ARG A 87 -5.74 20.01 6.15
C ARG A 87 -5.13 19.17 7.27
N THR A 88 -4.59 18.00 6.95
CA THR A 88 -3.91 17.13 7.92
C THR A 88 -2.55 16.66 7.39
N LEU A 89 -1.54 16.68 8.25
CA LEU A 89 -0.26 16.01 8.03
C LEU A 89 -0.03 14.98 9.13
N ILE A 90 0.32 13.77 8.75
CA ILE A 90 0.71 12.73 9.71
C ILE A 90 2.23 12.71 9.80
N VAL A 91 2.77 12.74 11.00
CA VAL A 91 4.21 12.75 11.25
C VAL A 91 4.55 11.55 12.12
N VAL A 92 5.42 10.66 11.65
CA VAL A 92 5.71 9.39 12.33
C VAL A 92 7.13 9.32 12.86
N GLU A 93 7.35 8.62 13.97
CA GLU A 93 8.69 8.22 14.40
C GLU A 93 9.35 7.34 13.32
N ASN A 94 10.67 7.43 13.18
CA ASN A 94 11.44 6.57 12.27
C ASN A 94 11.59 5.14 12.83
N ARG A 95 10.47 4.43 12.92
CA ARG A 95 10.33 3.03 13.37
C ARG A 95 9.23 2.33 12.58
N ALA A 96 9.39 1.03 12.34
CA ALA A 96 8.50 0.28 11.46
C ALA A 96 7.06 0.27 11.99
N GLY A 97 6.86 0.11 13.31
CA GLY A 97 5.52 0.17 13.91
C GLY A 97 4.83 1.52 13.72
N ALA A 98 5.58 2.62 13.90
CA ALA A 98 5.05 3.97 13.73
C ALA A 98 4.73 4.27 12.26
N ILE A 99 5.63 3.89 11.35
CA ILE A 99 5.44 4.03 9.90
C ILE A 99 4.22 3.24 9.44
N ALA A 100 4.09 1.97 9.84
CA ALA A 100 2.98 1.10 9.45
C ALA A 100 1.63 1.70 9.90
N ARG A 101 1.54 2.15 11.16
CA ARG A 101 0.34 2.75 11.72
C ARG A 101 0.00 4.10 11.09
N GLY A 102 0.97 5.01 10.99
CA GLY A 102 0.75 6.32 10.38
C GLY A 102 0.41 6.23 8.90
N ALA A 103 1.05 5.32 8.16
CA ALA A 103 0.72 5.03 6.76
C ALA A 103 -0.72 4.51 6.61
N SER A 104 -1.15 3.61 7.50
CA SER A 104 -2.52 3.08 7.48
C SER A 104 -3.55 4.20 7.69
N ILE A 105 -3.31 5.10 8.65
CA ILE A 105 -4.18 6.27 8.88
C ILE A 105 -4.15 7.21 7.67
N ALA A 106 -2.97 7.49 7.10
CA ALA A 106 -2.82 8.33 5.91
C ALA A 106 -3.62 7.79 4.73
N ILE A 107 -3.50 6.50 4.45
CA ILE A 107 -4.19 5.84 3.34
C ILE A 107 -5.71 5.82 3.57
N ALA A 108 -6.16 5.59 4.79
CA ALA A 108 -7.58 5.65 5.15
C ALA A 108 -8.16 7.07 5.02
N GLN A 109 -7.35 8.12 5.25
CA GLN A 109 -7.81 9.51 5.29
C GLN A 109 -7.43 10.33 4.06
N TYR A 110 -6.77 9.73 3.06
CA TYR A 110 -6.19 10.47 1.94
C TYR A 110 -5.24 11.60 2.39
N ALA A 111 -4.54 11.39 3.50
CA ALA A 111 -3.68 12.40 4.10
C ALA A 111 -2.20 12.10 3.82
N PRO A 112 -1.35 13.13 3.66
CA PRO A 112 0.09 12.96 3.57
C PRO A 112 0.70 12.49 4.88
N VAL A 113 1.77 11.70 4.79
CA VAL A 113 2.56 11.21 5.92
C VAL A 113 4.05 11.40 5.68
N VAL A 114 4.77 11.82 6.72
CA VAL A 114 6.24 12.00 6.68
C VAL A 114 6.89 11.39 7.91
N ILE A 115 8.14 10.95 7.76
CA ILE A 115 8.97 10.49 8.87
C ILE A 115 9.63 11.69 9.52
N TYR A 116 9.55 11.75 10.84
CA TYR A 116 10.25 12.73 11.64
C TYR A 116 11.71 12.36 11.82
N ASP A 117 12.59 13.30 11.50
CA ASP A 117 13.95 13.35 12.01
C ASP A 117 14.31 14.80 12.38
N ARG A 118 15.25 14.98 13.30
CA ARG A 118 15.68 16.33 13.71
C ARG A 118 16.29 17.11 12.54
N SER A 119 16.98 16.43 11.61
CA SER A 119 17.62 17.04 10.45
C SER A 119 16.61 17.68 9.48
N VAL A 120 15.39 17.16 9.41
CA VAL A 120 14.32 17.64 8.53
C VAL A 120 13.18 18.35 9.27
N HIS A 121 13.35 18.63 10.57
CA HIS A 121 12.33 19.30 11.38
C HIS A 121 11.88 20.63 10.76
N ARG A 122 12.84 21.40 10.22
CA ARG A 122 12.55 22.66 9.54
C ARG A 122 11.72 22.43 8.27
N ASP A 123 12.08 21.45 7.45
CA ASP A 123 11.37 21.14 6.21
C ASP A 123 9.93 20.67 6.49
N ILE A 124 9.71 19.94 7.59
CA ILE A 124 8.36 19.56 8.04
C ILE A 124 7.53 20.79 8.41
N ASN A 125 8.11 21.77 9.11
CA ASN A 125 7.40 23.01 9.46
C ASN A 125 7.10 23.87 8.22
N GLU A 126 8.01 23.91 7.25
CA GLU A 126 7.77 24.58 5.95
C GLU A 126 6.64 23.85 5.20
N LEU A 127 6.65 22.52 5.18
CA LEU A 127 5.61 21.70 4.56
C LEU A 127 4.22 21.89 5.20
N ILE A 128 4.15 22.03 6.53
CA ILE A 128 2.90 22.37 7.26
C ILE A 128 2.30 23.68 6.73
N ALA A 129 3.14 24.69 6.50
CA ALA A 129 2.71 25.97 5.97
C ALA A 129 2.30 25.86 4.49
N ASP A 130 3.12 25.22 3.65
CA ASP A 130 2.88 25.09 2.20
C ASP A 130 1.56 24.37 1.91
N LEU A 131 1.22 23.35 2.70
CA LEU A 131 0.01 22.55 2.53
C LEU A 131 -1.24 23.16 3.16
N ASN A 132 -1.11 24.25 3.94
CA ASN A 132 -2.17 24.82 4.78
C ASN A 132 -2.73 23.80 5.78
N VAL A 133 -1.85 23.10 6.50
CA VAL A 133 -2.23 22.09 7.48
C VAL A 133 -2.90 22.75 8.69
N GLU A 134 -4.06 22.22 9.08
CA GLU A 134 -4.77 22.62 10.30
C GLU A 134 -4.51 21.64 11.46
N ARG A 135 -4.20 20.38 11.13
CA ARG A 135 -4.00 19.29 12.10
C ARG A 135 -2.75 18.48 11.81
N VAL A 136 -1.92 18.29 12.83
CA VAL A 136 -0.79 17.37 12.79
C VAL A 136 -1.07 16.22 13.74
N LEU A 137 -1.14 15.01 13.20
CA LEU A 137 -1.17 13.78 13.99
C LEU A 137 0.25 13.24 14.10
N THR A 138 0.77 13.11 15.32
CA THR A 138 2.04 12.44 15.57
C THR A 138 1.84 10.98 15.93
N VAL A 139 2.66 10.07 15.39
CA VAL A 139 2.58 8.63 15.66
C VAL A 139 3.93 8.12 16.17
N GLY A 140 3.93 7.47 17.33
CA GLY A 140 5.16 7.12 18.05
C GLY A 140 5.81 8.32 18.74
N ARG A 141 7.12 8.24 19.00
CA ARG A 141 7.88 9.30 19.68
C ARG A 141 8.44 10.31 18.68
N VAL A 142 7.65 11.36 18.44
CA VAL A 142 8.00 12.46 17.54
C VAL A 142 8.42 13.68 18.35
N GLY A 143 9.47 14.38 17.91
CA GLY A 143 10.00 15.57 18.59
C GLY A 143 9.19 16.85 18.34
N ILE A 144 7.87 16.76 18.20
CA ILE A 144 6.95 17.87 18.00
C ILE A 144 6.01 17.89 19.21
N ALA A 145 5.92 19.02 19.90
CA ALA A 145 5.07 19.15 21.08
C ALA A 145 3.60 19.32 20.70
N ASP A 146 2.71 18.80 21.54
CA ASP A 146 1.27 19.04 21.42
C ASP A 146 0.98 20.55 21.48
N ALA A 147 0.04 20.97 20.64
CA ALA A 147 -0.30 22.38 20.49
C ALA A 147 -1.79 22.55 20.21
N LYS A 148 -2.37 23.63 20.76
CA LYS A 148 -3.72 24.09 20.46
C LYS A 148 -3.63 25.49 19.89
N GLY A 149 -4.16 25.74 18.70
CA GLY A 149 -4.02 27.03 18.03
C GLY A 149 -4.36 26.95 16.54
N ALA A 150 -3.63 27.72 15.73
CA ALA A 150 -3.81 27.74 14.28
C ALA A 150 -3.52 26.37 13.64
N VAL A 151 -2.53 25.65 14.18
CA VAL A 151 -2.27 24.23 13.88
C VAL A 151 -2.45 23.45 15.18
N GLU A 152 -3.36 22.49 15.16
CA GLU A 152 -3.60 21.58 16.28
C GLU A 152 -2.66 20.38 16.14
N VAL A 153 -1.83 20.12 17.16
CA VAL A 153 -0.93 18.96 17.20
C VAL A 153 -1.40 18.03 18.30
N PHE A 154 -1.63 16.77 17.95
CA PHE A 154 -2.02 15.72 18.88
C PHE A 154 -1.31 14.41 18.53
N ASN A 155 -1.27 13.51 19.52
CA ASN A 155 -0.51 12.29 19.44
C ASN A 155 -1.42 11.06 19.42
N ASP A 156 -1.09 10.12 18.55
CA ASP A 156 -1.70 8.80 18.52
C ASP A 156 -1.22 7.97 19.73
N PRO A 157 -2.16 7.48 20.56
CA PRO A 157 -1.83 6.67 21.73
C PRO A 157 -1.60 5.19 21.39
N GLY A 158 -1.71 4.78 20.12
CA GLY A 158 -1.40 3.42 19.68
C GLY A 158 -2.52 2.38 19.84
N THR A 159 -3.72 2.79 20.27
CA THR A 159 -4.85 1.87 20.54
C THR A 159 -5.82 1.74 19.36
N ASP A 160 -6.53 0.62 19.25
CA ASP A 160 -7.56 0.42 18.21
C ASP A 160 -8.70 1.45 18.33
N GLN A 161 -9.07 1.79 19.58
CA GLN A 161 -10.07 2.82 19.83
C GLN A 161 -9.63 4.20 19.31
N ALA A 162 -8.33 4.53 19.36
CA ALA A 162 -7.84 5.76 18.77
C ALA A 162 -7.97 5.78 17.25
N LEU A 163 -7.74 4.65 16.56
CA LEU A 163 -8.01 4.56 15.12
C LEU A 163 -9.48 4.83 14.81
N ALA A 164 -10.37 4.23 15.59
CA ALA A 164 -11.81 4.47 15.46
C ALA A 164 -12.17 5.94 15.72
N ASP A 165 -11.57 6.58 16.73
CA ASP A 165 -11.78 8.00 17.02
C ASP A 165 -11.28 8.90 15.86
N PHE A 166 -10.12 8.58 15.28
CA PHE A 166 -9.53 9.35 14.19
C PHE A 166 -10.32 9.23 12.89
N THR A 167 -10.84 8.04 12.60
CA THR A 167 -11.32 7.68 11.26
C THR A 167 -12.82 7.43 11.17
N ALA A 168 -13.50 7.33 12.31
CA ALA A 168 -14.89 6.87 12.44
C ALA A 168 -15.14 5.43 11.93
N HIS A 169 -14.09 4.59 11.87
CA HIS A 169 -14.17 3.21 11.41
C HIS A 169 -13.37 2.24 12.28
N GLU A 170 -13.87 1.02 12.41
CA GLU A 170 -13.09 -0.11 12.94
C GLU A 170 -12.15 -0.65 11.84
N PHE A 171 -10.93 -1.01 12.22
CA PHE A 171 -9.89 -1.42 11.28
C PHE A 171 -9.73 -2.94 11.28
N GLU A 172 -9.62 -3.51 10.09
CA GLU A 172 -9.12 -4.87 9.90
C GLU A 172 -7.60 -4.86 9.94
N GLN A 173 -7.00 -5.61 10.85
CA GLN A 173 -5.55 -5.70 10.98
C GLN A 173 -4.95 -6.69 9.98
N ILE A 174 -3.95 -6.23 9.25
CA ILE A 174 -3.08 -6.99 8.37
C ILE A 174 -1.74 -7.11 9.07
N GLU A 175 -1.54 -8.23 9.74
CA GLU A 175 -0.27 -8.53 10.40
C GLU A 175 0.83 -8.79 9.37
N VAL A 176 1.91 -8.02 9.49
CA VAL A 176 3.15 -8.26 8.75
C VAL A 176 4.17 -8.73 9.77
N LYS A 177 4.75 -9.92 9.50
CA LYS A 177 5.75 -10.55 10.36
C LYS A 177 7.19 -10.36 9.88
N ASP A 178 7.36 -10.19 8.57
CA ASP A 178 8.65 -10.00 7.93
C ASP A 178 8.78 -8.56 7.41
N PRO A 179 9.79 -7.80 7.86
CA PRO A 179 10.08 -6.44 7.40
C PRO A 179 10.08 -6.28 5.87
N ALA A 180 10.53 -7.30 5.13
CA ALA A 180 10.60 -7.25 3.67
C ALA A 180 9.23 -7.10 3.00
N ASN A 181 8.13 -7.37 3.72
CA ASN A 181 6.77 -7.32 3.16
C ASN A 181 6.01 -6.04 3.51
N LEU A 182 6.60 -5.12 4.30
CA LEU A 182 5.92 -3.89 4.73
C LEU A 182 5.49 -3.03 3.53
N VAL A 183 6.39 -2.79 2.58
CA VAL A 183 6.11 -2.01 1.37
C VAL A 183 4.98 -2.65 0.56
N HIS A 184 5.05 -3.97 0.38
CA HIS A 184 4.02 -4.70 -0.35
C HIS A 184 2.66 -4.60 0.34
N ALA A 185 2.59 -4.83 1.65
CA ALA A 185 1.35 -4.71 2.42
C ALA A 185 0.71 -3.31 2.28
N LEU A 186 1.50 -2.25 2.40
CA LEU A 186 1.03 -0.87 2.23
C LEU A 186 0.54 -0.57 0.81
N SER A 187 1.16 -1.16 -0.21
CA SER A 187 0.73 -1.00 -1.61
C SER A 187 -0.63 -1.65 -1.92
N GLN A 188 -1.05 -2.62 -1.11
CA GLN A 188 -2.33 -3.34 -1.29
C GLN A 188 -3.48 -2.72 -0.51
N LEU A 189 -3.21 -1.76 0.37
CA LEU A 189 -4.27 -1.08 1.12
C LEU A 189 -5.20 -0.32 0.19
N THR A 190 -6.49 -0.38 0.49
CA THR A 190 -7.49 0.41 -0.24
C THR A 190 -7.51 1.84 0.31
N PRO A 191 -7.24 2.86 -0.52
CA PRO A 191 -7.32 4.25 -0.06
C PRO A 191 -8.77 4.60 0.29
N GLY A 192 -8.97 5.19 1.48
CA GLY A 192 -10.30 5.38 2.07
C GLY A 192 -10.91 4.12 2.72
N GLY A 193 -10.16 3.02 2.80
CA GLY A 193 -10.57 1.79 3.47
C GLY A 193 -10.19 1.77 4.95
N SER A 194 -10.65 0.74 5.65
CA SER A 194 -10.44 0.55 7.09
C SER A 194 -9.52 -0.64 7.35
N GLN A 195 -8.29 -0.55 6.85
CA GLN A 195 -7.27 -1.59 6.96
C GLN A 195 -6.05 -1.02 7.68
N GLU A 196 -5.53 -1.73 8.68
CA GLU A 196 -4.31 -1.37 9.41
C GLU A 196 -3.21 -2.37 9.09
N VAL A 197 -2.07 -1.91 8.59
CA VAL A 197 -0.86 -2.73 8.57
C VAL A 197 -0.20 -2.69 9.94
N VAL A 198 -0.02 -3.86 10.55
CA VAL A 198 0.61 -4.02 11.87
C VAL A 198 1.96 -4.71 11.71
N ALA A 199 3.05 -3.99 11.94
CA ALA A 199 4.40 -4.54 11.96
C ALA A 199 4.65 -5.27 13.29
N THR A 200 4.40 -6.59 13.32
CA THR A 200 4.37 -7.36 14.58
C THR A 200 5.73 -7.47 15.27
N TRP A 201 6.83 -7.23 14.55
CA TRP A 201 8.20 -7.27 15.08
C TRP A 201 8.63 -5.96 15.75
N ASP A 202 7.88 -4.86 15.58
CA ASP A 202 8.19 -3.55 16.16
C ASP A 202 6.89 -2.89 16.66
N PRO A 203 6.24 -3.47 17.69
CA PRO A 203 4.96 -2.97 18.19
C PRO A 203 5.09 -1.58 18.81
N LEU A 204 4.04 -0.79 18.67
CA LEU A 204 3.94 0.50 19.33
C LEU A 204 3.52 0.36 20.79
N GLU A 205 4.02 1.28 21.62
CA GLU A 205 3.55 1.42 22.98
C GLU A 205 2.13 1.99 22.96
N THR A 206 1.22 1.33 23.67
CA THR A 206 -0.15 1.81 23.86
C THR A 206 -0.28 2.62 25.14
N ARG A 207 -1.11 3.66 25.09
CA ARG A 207 -1.43 4.51 26.25
C ARG A 207 -2.93 4.70 26.36
N GLU A 208 -3.41 4.90 27.58
CA GLU A 208 -4.78 5.34 27.80
C GLU A 208 -4.97 6.75 27.23
N HIS A 209 -6.17 7.01 26.70
CA HIS A 209 -6.53 8.28 26.11
C HIS A 209 -8.01 8.61 26.36
N ASP A 210 -8.29 9.91 26.48
CA ASP A 210 -9.64 10.44 26.32
C ASP A 210 -9.98 10.57 24.84
N LYS A 211 -11.27 10.71 24.50
CA LYS A 211 -11.75 10.83 23.12
C LYS A 211 -10.90 11.81 22.28
N LEU A 212 -10.36 11.31 21.17
CA LEU A 212 -9.48 12.06 20.29
C LEU A 212 -10.23 12.83 19.19
N PRO A 213 -9.65 13.92 18.66
CA PRO A 213 -10.22 14.63 17.52
C PRO A 213 -10.10 13.80 16.25
N ALA A 214 -11.09 13.88 15.36
CA ALA A 214 -11.03 13.22 14.06
C ALA A 214 -9.88 13.74 13.19
N VAL A 215 -9.26 12.87 12.41
CA VAL A 215 -8.36 13.26 11.32
C VAL A 215 -9.21 13.73 10.14
N TYR A 216 -8.87 14.87 9.53
CA TYR A 216 -9.66 15.37 8.41
C TYR A 216 -9.30 14.62 7.13
N ALA A 217 -10.26 13.86 6.61
CA ALA A 217 -10.17 13.27 5.30
C ALA A 217 -9.96 14.36 4.22
N GLN A 218 -9.07 14.11 3.27
CA GLN A 218 -9.03 14.89 2.04
C GLN A 218 -10.08 14.39 1.04
N SER A 219 -10.55 15.28 0.16
CA SER A 219 -11.37 14.87 -0.98
C SER A 219 -10.58 13.91 -1.85
N ARG A 220 -11.25 12.88 -2.36
CA ARG A 220 -10.69 11.96 -3.35
C ARG A 220 -10.16 12.81 -4.52
N ARG A 221 -8.84 12.90 -4.68
CA ARG A 221 -8.23 13.36 -5.93
C ARG A 221 -8.45 12.31 -7.01
N ASP A 222 -8.31 12.72 -8.27
CA ASP A 222 -8.55 11.88 -9.44
C ASP A 222 -7.58 10.69 -9.48
N LYS A 223 -7.94 9.61 -8.77
CA LYS A 223 -7.21 8.34 -8.67
C LYS A 223 -6.87 7.73 -10.04
N GLU A 224 -7.66 8.07 -11.06
CA GLU A 224 -7.59 7.49 -12.39
C GLU A 224 -6.53 8.16 -13.30
N MET A 225 -5.94 9.28 -12.86
CA MET A 225 -5.00 10.09 -13.65
C MET A 225 -3.54 9.99 -13.17
N ALA A 226 -3.24 9.12 -12.19
CA ALA A 226 -1.89 8.90 -11.71
C ALA A 226 -1.03 8.14 -12.73
N PRO A 227 0.27 8.50 -12.90
CA PRO A 227 1.18 7.76 -13.76
C PRO A 227 1.38 6.33 -13.26
N VAL A 228 2.06 5.51 -14.05
CA VAL A 228 2.55 4.23 -13.52
C VAL A 228 3.57 4.55 -12.45
N MET A 229 3.34 4.00 -11.25
CA MET A 229 4.24 4.15 -10.11
C MET A 229 4.80 2.78 -9.74
N VAL A 230 6.10 2.71 -9.52
CA VAL A 230 6.81 1.47 -9.18
C VAL A 230 7.63 1.62 -7.91
N ALA A 231 7.69 0.54 -7.15
CA ALA A 231 8.52 0.40 -5.96
C ALA A 231 9.16 -0.99 -5.97
N THR A 232 10.09 -1.24 -5.06
CA THR A 232 10.55 -2.58 -4.66
C THR A 232 10.27 -2.75 -3.17
N ASN A 233 10.45 -3.96 -2.64
CA ASN A 233 10.37 -4.19 -1.19
C ASN A 233 11.43 -3.41 -0.39
N GLU A 234 12.47 -2.90 -1.04
CA GLU A 234 13.52 -2.08 -0.44
C GLU A 234 13.24 -0.57 -0.56
N SER A 235 12.16 -0.18 -1.24
CA SER A 235 11.78 1.22 -1.35
C SER A 235 11.37 1.81 0.01
N PRO A 236 11.54 3.12 0.22
CA PRO A 236 11.00 3.77 1.41
C PRO A 236 9.49 3.54 1.52
N ALA A 237 9.07 2.86 2.59
CA ALA A 237 7.67 2.52 2.83
C ALA A 237 6.77 3.77 2.88
N ILE A 238 7.31 4.89 3.36
CA ILE A 238 6.62 6.18 3.44
C ILE A 238 6.26 6.74 2.05
N SER A 239 7.13 6.54 1.06
CA SER A 239 6.91 6.99 -0.32
C SER A 239 5.75 6.23 -0.96
N VAL A 240 5.70 4.92 -0.72
CA VAL A 240 4.58 4.06 -1.15
C VAL A 240 3.30 4.42 -0.40
N ALA A 241 3.38 4.70 0.90
CA ALA A 241 2.24 5.14 1.68
C ALA A 241 1.61 6.43 1.13
N ASN A 242 2.43 7.44 0.81
CA ASN A 242 1.95 8.69 0.22
C ASN A 242 1.33 8.49 -1.16
N ALA A 243 1.93 7.68 -2.02
CA ALA A 243 1.36 7.36 -3.33
C ALA A 243 0.01 6.62 -3.19
N THR A 244 -0.07 5.63 -2.31
CA THR A 244 -1.31 4.91 -2.02
C THR A 244 -2.35 5.84 -1.40
N ALA A 245 -1.97 6.70 -0.44
CA ALA A 245 -2.87 7.68 0.20
C ALA A 245 -3.40 8.71 -0.79
N PHE A 246 -2.58 9.12 -1.76
CA PHE A 246 -3.01 9.95 -2.90
C PHE A 246 -4.03 9.23 -3.79
N GLY A 247 -4.06 7.89 -3.74
CA GLY A 247 -4.95 7.04 -4.51
C GLY A 247 -4.31 6.39 -5.72
N ALA A 248 -3.00 6.51 -5.90
CA ALA A 248 -2.27 5.86 -6.96
C ALA A 248 -2.12 4.35 -6.70
N LYS A 249 -2.09 3.57 -7.77
CA LYS A 249 -1.76 2.14 -7.69
C LYS A 249 -0.26 1.95 -7.88
N VAL A 250 0.44 1.61 -6.80
CA VAL A 250 1.88 1.30 -6.83
C VAL A 250 2.10 -0.16 -7.20
N ARG A 251 2.99 -0.42 -8.16
CA ARG A 251 3.40 -1.78 -8.53
C ARG A 251 4.70 -2.11 -7.83
N VAL A 252 4.69 -3.16 -7.01
CA VAL A 252 5.90 -3.62 -6.31
C VAL A 252 6.65 -4.60 -7.22
N MET A 253 7.74 -4.10 -7.81
CA MET A 253 8.63 -4.84 -8.67
C MET A 253 9.46 -5.83 -7.84
N PRO A 254 9.62 -7.08 -8.32
CA PRO A 254 10.48 -8.07 -7.65
C PRO A 254 11.97 -7.74 -7.78
N ASN A 255 12.36 -6.99 -8.81
CA ASN A 255 13.72 -6.50 -9.02
C ASN A 255 13.67 -5.10 -9.63
N PRO A 256 14.46 -4.11 -9.16
CA PRO A 256 14.48 -2.78 -9.74
C PRO A 256 15.03 -2.75 -11.18
N ASP A 257 15.89 -3.69 -11.57
CA ASP A 257 16.42 -3.80 -12.92
C ASP A 257 15.48 -4.63 -13.83
N PRO A 258 14.79 -4.00 -14.80
CA PRO A 258 13.85 -4.68 -15.68
C PRO A 258 14.54 -5.64 -16.67
N THR A 259 15.88 -5.60 -16.80
CA THR A 259 16.61 -6.54 -17.66
C THR A 259 16.73 -7.93 -17.03
N GLN A 260 16.56 -8.05 -15.72
CA GLN A 260 16.79 -9.29 -14.98
C GLN A 260 15.63 -10.27 -15.07
N ASN A 261 14.38 -9.77 -15.19
CA ASN A 261 13.21 -10.62 -15.24
C ASN A 261 12.03 -9.96 -15.97
N PHE A 262 11.23 -10.80 -16.62
CA PHE A 262 10.10 -10.35 -17.44
C PHE A 262 8.98 -9.70 -16.62
N GLU A 263 8.79 -10.10 -15.35
CA GLU A 263 7.77 -9.51 -14.48
C GLU A 263 8.05 -8.03 -14.21
N SER A 264 9.28 -7.69 -13.80
CA SER A 264 9.75 -6.30 -13.68
C SER A 264 9.60 -5.54 -15.01
N LEU A 265 10.04 -6.13 -16.13
CA LEU A 265 9.87 -5.50 -17.45
C LEU A 265 8.41 -5.21 -17.77
N SER A 266 7.50 -6.15 -17.50
CA SER A 266 6.07 -5.98 -17.81
C SER A 266 5.46 -4.78 -17.06
N MET A 267 5.95 -4.47 -15.87
CA MET A 267 5.48 -3.33 -15.07
C MET A 267 5.91 -1.98 -15.64
N VAL A 268 6.92 -1.92 -16.52
CA VAL A 268 7.50 -0.67 -17.03
C VAL A 268 7.65 -0.60 -18.55
N ALA A 269 7.28 -1.66 -19.28
CA ALA A 269 7.36 -1.71 -20.74
C ALA A 269 6.63 -0.51 -21.37
N GLY A 270 7.26 0.14 -22.34
CA GLY A 270 6.79 1.34 -23.03
C GLY A 270 7.08 2.66 -22.32
N LEU A 271 7.55 2.65 -21.07
CA LEU A 271 7.60 3.85 -20.24
C LEU A 271 8.98 4.51 -20.13
N ALA A 272 9.95 4.09 -20.93
CA ALA A 272 11.30 4.69 -20.93
C ALA A 272 11.31 6.20 -21.23
N ASP A 273 10.32 6.67 -21.98
CA ASP A 273 10.10 8.06 -22.36
C ASP A 273 8.68 8.52 -21.98
N GLY A 274 8.04 7.82 -21.05
CA GLY A 274 6.66 8.03 -20.62
C GLY A 274 6.55 8.47 -19.16
N PRO A 275 5.33 8.73 -18.67
CA PRO A 275 5.11 9.21 -17.31
C PRO A 275 5.23 8.03 -16.33
N LEU A 276 6.40 7.92 -15.70
CA LEU A 276 6.76 6.85 -14.77
C LEU A 276 7.41 7.44 -13.54
N VAL A 277 6.93 7.06 -12.36
CA VAL A 277 7.56 7.43 -11.07
C VAL A 277 8.08 6.16 -10.41
N ALA A 278 9.35 6.15 -10.02
CA ALA A 278 9.94 5.05 -9.26
C ALA A 278 10.43 5.55 -7.89
N PHE A 279 10.14 4.77 -6.85
CA PHE A 279 10.48 5.14 -5.47
C PHE A 279 11.76 4.45 -5.00
N GLY A 280 12.73 5.22 -4.52
CA GLY A 280 13.96 4.73 -3.90
C GLY A 280 15.19 4.73 -4.81
N ARG A 281 16.36 4.79 -4.16
CA ARG A 281 17.69 4.91 -4.81
C ARG A 281 18.08 3.70 -5.65
N GLN A 282 17.51 2.53 -5.39
CA GLN A 282 17.83 1.28 -6.08
C GLN A 282 17.49 1.29 -7.58
N PHE A 283 16.66 2.24 -8.02
CA PHE A 283 16.39 2.47 -9.45
C PHE A 283 17.47 3.30 -10.17
N GLY A 284 18.45 3.84 -9.44
CA GLY A 284 19.50 4.68 -10.02
C GLY A 284 18.98 6.05 -10.44
N THR A 285 19.54 6.62 -11.50
CA THR A 285 19.10 7.90 -12.06
C THR A 285 17.98 7.73 -13.08
N GLU A 286 17.21 8.82 -13.35
CA GLU A 286 16.17 8.84 -14.39
C GLU A 286 16.67 8.30 -15.74
N ARG A 287 17.89 8.70 -16.13
CA ARG A 287 18.51 8.29 -17.41
C ARG A 287 18.90 6.83 -17.43
N GLU A 288 19.48 6.32 -16.34
CA GLU A 288 19.89 4.92 -16.24
C GLU A 288 18.67 4.00 -16.26
N PHE A 289 17.63 4.33 -15.48
CA PHE A 289 16.42 3.51 -15.43
C PHE A 289 15.69 3.51 -16.77
N ALA A 290 15.50 4.68 -17.39
CA ALA A 290 14.96 4.78 -18.75
C ALA A 290 15.77 3.94 -19.75
N HIS A 291 17.11 3.99 -19.67
CA HIS A 291 17.98 3.17 -20.53
C HIS A 291 17.79 1.67 -20.28
N GLN A 292 17.74 1.22 -19.03
CA GLN A 292 17.50 -0.19 -18.67
C GLN A 292 16.17 -0.70 -19.23
N ILE A 293 15.10 0.12 -19.17
CA ILE A 293 13.80 -0.23 -19.77
C ILE A 293 13.98 -0.47 -21.27
N ARG A 294 14.61 0.44 -22.02
CA ARG A 294 14.82 0.26 -23.47
C ARG A 294 15.65 -0.98 -23.79
N VAL A 295 16.71 -1.24 -23.02
CA VAL A 295 17.55 -2.44 -23.19
C VAL A 295 16.77 -3.72 -22.95
N ALA A 296 15.97 -3.76 -21.88
CA ALA A 296 15.13 -4.91 -21.54
C ALA A 296 14.11 -5.20 -22.65
N GLU A 297 13.44 -4.17 -23.17
CA GLU A 297 12.48 -4.30 -24.27
C GLU A 297 13.12 -4.82 -25.57
N LEU A 298 14.28 -4.27 -25.96
CA LEU A 298 15.02 -4.72 -27.14
C LEU A 298 15.44 -6.19 -27.00
N SER A 299 15.87 -6.59 -25.81
CA SER A 299 16.29 -7.96 -25.52
C SER A 299 15.13 -8.93 -25.61
N ALA A 300 13.98 -8.57 -25.04
CA ALA A 300 12.76 -9.37 -25.10
C ALA A 300 12.20 -9.48 -26.52
N GLN A 301 12.22 -8.41 -27.30
CA GLN A 301 11.79 -8.42 -28.70
C GLN A 301 12.65 -9.38 -29.54
N ARG A 302 13.99 -9.36 -29.36
CA ARG A 302 14.90 -10.30 -30.03
C ARG A 302 14.64 -11.75 -29.66
N ALA A 303 14.31 -12.02 -28.39
CA ALA A 303 13.97 -13.36 -27.92
C ALA A 303 12.66 -13.86 -28.55
N GLU A 304 11.62 -13.01 -28.62
CA GLU A 304 10.35 -13.34 -29.28
C GLU A 304 10.54 -13.64 -30.77
N ASP A 305 11.34 -12.83 -31.48
CA ASP A 305 11.58 -12.99 -32.91
C ASP A 305 12.37 -14.28 -33.21
N THR A 306 13.37 -14.59 -32.38
CA THR A 306 14.10 -15.86 -32.44
C THR A 306 13.15 -17.05 -32.26
N ALA A 307 12.31 -17.03 -31.23
CA ALA A 307 11.36 -18.12 -30.96
C ALA A 307 10.31 -18.30 -32.07
N LYS A 308 9.84 -17.21 -32.69
CA LYS A 308 8.94 -17.27 -33.85
C LYS A 308 9.63 -17.91 -35.06
N SER A 309 10.90 -17.60 -35.29
CA SER A 309 11.69 -18.17 -36.40
C SER A 309 11.90 -19.69 -36.24
N GLU A 310 12.20 -20.15 -35.02
CA GLU A 310 12.39 -21.56 -34.70
C GLU A 310 11.09 -22.37 -34.87
N LYS A 311 9.97 -21.85 -34.39
CA LYS A 311 8.65 -22.49 -34.59
C LYS A 311 8.28 -22.59 -36.06
N LYS A 312 8.60 -21.57 -36.88
CA LYS A 312 8.35 -21.58 -38.33
C LYS A 312 9.22 -22.65 -39.03
N ASN A 313 10.50 -22.75 -38.67
CA ASN A 313 11.43 -23.73 -39.24
C ASN A 313 11.10 -25.17 -38.81
N SER A 314 10.63 -25.38 -37.57
CA SER A 314 10.14 -26.68 -37.09
C SER A 314 8.91 -27.16 -37.86
N LYS A 315 7.93 -26.26 -38.11
CA LYS A 315 6.75 -26.57 -38.92
C LYS A 315 7.09 -26.90 -40.38
N ALA A 316 8.09 -26.23 -40.94
CA ALA A 316 8.53 -26.45 -42.32
C ALA A 316 9.30 -27.77 -42.51
N LYS A 317 9.93 -28.32 -41.48
CA LYS A 317 10.63 -29.63 -41.53
C LYS A 317 9.72 -30.84 -41.27
N SER A 318 8.48 -30.61 -40.83
CA SER A 318 7.51 -31.66 -40.52
C SER A 318 6.46 -31.85 -41.62
N LEU A 319 6.65 -31.22 -42.78
CA LEU A 319 5.89 -31.33 -44.02
C LEU A 319 6.80 -31.95 -45.09
#